data_AF-A0A841CUE6-F1
#
_entry.id   AF-A0A841CUE6-F1
#
_cell.length_a   1.000
_cell.length_b   1.000
_cell.length_c   1.000
_cell.angle_alpha   90.00
_cell.angle_beta   90.00
_cell.angle_gamma   90.00
#
_symmetry.space_group_name_H-M   'P 1'
#
loop_
_entity.id
_entity.type
_entity.pdbx_description
1 polymer ?
#
loop_
_entity_poly.entity_id
_entity_poly.type
_entity_poly.pdbx_seq_one_letter_code
_entity_poly.pdbx_strand_id
1 'polypeptide(L)'
;MTNDLNTLLTALYVRIDDWLTTTGRPARLGRPPRLTDAELLTVAIAQALLGIRSEARWLRFLPRHLPGAFPYLPGQSGYNKRLRHALPLLQRTIIALARDSDLWADPIWVVDSTPVECGRSRPTAQRSHLAGWAGYGYCRSHSRY
;
A
#
# COMPACT_ATOMS: atom_id res chain seq x y z
N MET A 1 -11.56 20.99 -2.87
CA MET A 1 -12.17 19.82 -2.21
C MET A 1 -11.90 19.93 -0.73
N THR A 2 -12.93 19.93 0.12
CA THR A 2 -12.75 19.79 1.57
C THR A 2 -12.19 18.40 1.84
N ASN A 3 -10.92 18.32 2.25
CA ASN A 3 -10.24 17.08 2.61
C ASN A 3 -10.81 16.52 3.93
N ASP A 4 -12.06 16.05 3.90
CA ASP A 4 -12.64 15.40 5.06
C ASP A 4 -12.13 13.96 5.15
N LEU A 5 -11.18 13.77 6.07
CA LEU A 5 -10.59 12.48 6.37
C LEU A 5 -11.66 11.45 6.81
N ASN A 6 -12.74 11.88 7.46
CA ASN A 6 -13.84 10.98 7.81
C ASN A 6 -14.48 10.43 6.54
N THR A 7 -14.89 11.32 5.63
CA THR A 7 -15.49 10.92 4.34
C THR A 7 -14.58 9.95 3.57
N LEU A 8 -13.27 10.23 3.48
CA LEU A 8 -12.31 9.34 2.81
C LEU A 8 -12.30 7.95 3.44
N LEU A 9 -12.14 7.87 4.76
CA LEU A 9 -12.02 6.58 5.46
C LEU A 9 -13.33 5.80 5.48
N THR A 10 -14.46 6.48 5.62
CA THR A 10 -15.79 5.84 5.54
C THR A 10 -16.03 5.28 4.15
N ALA A 11 -15.79 6.06 3.09
CA ALA A 11 -15.94 5.59 1.71
C ALA A 11 -15.00 4.40 1.40
N LEU A 12 -13.74 4.50 1.84
CA LEU A 12 -12.77 3.43 1.68
C LEU A 12 -13.19 2.16 2.44
N TYR A 13 -13.65 2.30 3.69
CA TYR A 13 -14.14 1.18 4.49
C TYR A 13 -15.31 0.47 3.84
N VAL A 14 -16.35 1.21 3.45
CA VAL A 14 -17.55 0.64 2.81
C VAL A 14 -17.15 -0.09 1.52
N ARG A 15 -16.34 0.56 0.67
CA ARG A 15 -15.88 -0.05 -0.58
C ARG A 15 -15.12 -1.36 -0.38
N ILE A 16 -14.23 -1.39 0.62
CA ILE A 16 -13.45 -2.59 0.96
C ILE A 16 -14.34 -3.68 1.57
N ASP A 17 -15.26 -3.33 2.47
CA ASP A 17 -16.12 -4.30 3.12
C ASP A 17 -17.10 -4.95 2.12
N ASP A 18 -17.66 -4.17 1.20
CA ASP A 18 -18.49 -4.67 0.10
C ASP A 18 -17.70 -5.58 -0.83
N TRP A 19 -16.46 -5.20 -1.15
CA TRP A 19 -15.57 -6.02 -1.96
C TRP A 19 -15.27 -7.37 -1.29
N LEU A 20 -14.91 -7.36 0.00
CA LEU A 20 -14.66 -8.57 0.78
C LEU A 20 -15.91 -9.46 0.90
N THR A 21 -17.08 -8.85 1.00
CA THR A 21 -18.36 -9.57 1.04
C THR A 21 -18.64 -10.25 -0.31
N THR A 22 -18.31 -9.59 -1.42
CA THR A 22 -18.50 -10.13 -2.78
C THR A 22 -17.47 -11.20 -3.15
N THR A 23 -16.19 -10.98 -2.86
CA THR A 23 -15.10 -11.91 -3.22
C THR A 23 -14.89 -13.05 -2.23
N GLY A 24 -15.59 -13.02 -1.10
CA GLY A 24 -15.39 -13.92 0.02
C GLY A 24 -14.30 -13.45 0.98
N ARG A 25 -14.63 -13.48 2.28
CA ARG A 25 -13.68 -13.20 3.35
C ARG A 25 -12.71 -14.37 3.54
N PRO A 26 -11.43 -14.14 3.88
CA PRO A 26 -10.49 -15.23 4.12
C PRO A 26 -11.01 -16.15 5.23
N ALA A 27 -11.10 -17.44 4.95
CA ALA A 27 -11.42 -18.43 5.97
C ALA A 27 -10.30 -18.46 7.02
N ARG A 28 -10.66 -18.31 8.30
CA ARG A 28 -9.72 -18.40 9.42
C ARG A 28 -10.25 -19.37 10.46
N LEU A 29 -9.37 -20.24 10.92
CA LEU A 29 -9.63 -21.08 12.09
C LEU A 29 -9.31 -20.28 13.35
N GLY A 30 -10.20 -20.36 14.35
CA GLY A 30 -10.03 -19.72 15.65
C GLY A 30 -10.86 -18.45 15.85
N ARG A 31 -10.56 -17.72 16.94
CA ARG A 31 -11.33 -16.54 17.36
C ARG A 31 -11.20 -15.40 16.34
N PRO A 32 -12.31 -14.75 15.94
CA PRO A 32 -12.23 -13.61 15.02
C PRO A 32 -11.36 -12.49 15.61
N PRO A 33 -10.51 -11.84 14.79
CA PRO A 33 -9.69 -10.74 15.25
C PRO A 33 -10.58 -9.56 15.65
N ARG A 34 -10.18 -8.82 16.68
CA ARG A 34 -10.91 -7.63 17.16
C ARG A 34 -10.95 -6.48 16.17
N LEU A 35 -9.89 -6.33 15.38
CA LEU A 35 -9.85 -5.42 14.23
C LEU A 35 -10.12 -6.29 13.00
N THR A 36 -11.17 -6.01 12.24
CA THR A 36 -11.56 -6.82 11.08
C THR A 36 -10.55 -6.67 9.94
N ASP A 37 -10.69 -7.50 8.91
CA ASP A 37 -9.86 -7.35 7.72
C ASP A 37 -10.20 -6.08 6.95
N ALA A 38 -11.49 -5.71 6.87
CA ALA A 38 -11.92 -4.45 6.26
C ALA A 38 -11.28 -3.25 6.97
N GLU A 39 -11.32 -3.21 8.31
CA GLU A 39 -10.71 -2.14 9.09
C GLU A 39 -9.18 -2.11 8.92
N LEU A 40 -8.52 -3.27 8.97
CA LEU A 40 -7.07 -3.37 8.80
C LEU A 40 -6.62 -2.82 7.43
N LEU A 41 -7.31 -3.22 6.36
CA LEU A 41 -7.03 -2.79 4.99
C LEU A 41 -7.33 -1.30 4.82
N THR A 42 -8.43 -0.81 5.37
CA THR A 42 -8.80 0.61 5.36
C THR A 42 -7.69 1.46 5.97
N VAL A 43 -7.20 1.08 7.16
CA VAL A 43 -6.10 1.77 7.85
C VAL A 43 -4.83 1.76 7.01
N ALA A 44 -4.48 0.62 6.41
CA ALA A 44 -3.25 0.48 5.62
C ALA A 44 -3.30 1.27 4.31
N ILE A 45 -4.41 1.19 3.58
CA ILE A 45 -4.56 1.84 2.27
C ILE A 45 -4.69 3.35 2.46
N ALA A 46 -5.43 3.82 3.46
CA ALA A 46 -5.50 5.24 3.77
C ALA A 46 -4.13 5.82 4.15
N GLN A 47 -3.30 5.06 4.89
CA GLN A 47 -1.93 5.47 5.18
C GLN A 47 -1.14 5.74 3.90
N ALA A 48 -1.25 4.83 2.92
CA ALA A 48 -0.57 4.94 1.64
C ALA A 48 -1.10 6.12 0.80
N LEU A 49 -2.43 6.26 0.69
CA LEU A 49 -3.08 7.36 -0.05
C LEU A 49 -2.72 8.73 0.53
N LEU A 50 -2.57 8.83 1.85
CA LEU A 50 -2.18 10.07 2.54
C LEU A 50 -0.66 10.29 2.57
N GLY A 51 0.15 9.38 2.01
CA GLY A 51 1.61 9.48 1.95
C GLY A 51 2.29 9.42 3.33
N ILE A 52 1.64 8.86 4.35
CA ILE A 52 2.17 8.83 5.72
C ILE A 52 3.18 7.68 5.86
N ARG A 53 4.46 8.02 5.97
CA ARG A 53 5.55 7.01 6.00
C ARG A 53 5.72 6.26 7.33
N SER A 54 5.20 6.78 8.44
CA SER A 54 5.39 6.18 9.77
C SER A 54 4.11 5.52 10.29
N GLU A 55 4.10 4.19 10.43
CA GLU A 55 2.95 3.45 10.96
C GLU A 55 2.68 3.84 12.42
N ALA A 56 3.73 4.02 13.23
CA ALA A 56 3.59 4.45 14.62
C ALA A 56 2.91 5.82 14.74
N ARG A 57 3.28 6.78 13.88
CA ARG A 57 2.63 8.09 13.84
C ARG A 57 1.18 7.96 13.39
N TRP A 58 0.93 7.15 12.36
CA TRP A 58 -0.40 6.93 11.81
C TRP A 58 -1.37 6.32 12.84
N LEU A 59 -0.97 5.23 13.52
CA LEU A 59 -1.80 4.58 14.52
C LEU A 59 -2.12 5.47 15.73
N ARG A 60 -1.21 6.38 16.11
CA ARG A 60 -1.47 7.39 17.15
C ARG A 60 -2.36 8.53 16.69
N PHE A 61 -2.36 8.82 15.39
CA PHE A 61 -3.12 9.90 14.78
C PHE A 61 -4.60 9.54 14.69
N LEU A 62 -4.91 8.33 14.20
CA LEU A 62 -6.29 7.87 14.00
C LEU A 62 -7.25 8.09 15.18
N PRO A 63 -6.99 7.61 16.40
CA PRO A 63 -7.94 7.76 17.51
C PRO A 63 -8.11 9.21 17.98
N ARG A 64 -7.16 10.11 17.68
CA ARG A 64 -7.25 11.54 18.04
C ARG A 64 -8.08 12.34 17.06
N HIS A 65 -8.02 11.99 15.78
CA HIS A 65 -8.68 12.74 14.72
C HIS A 65 -9.99 12.09 14.26
N LEU A 66 -10.21 10.82 14.59
CA LEU A 66 -11.39 10.04 14.21
C LEU A 66 -11.83 9.18 15.41
N PRO A 67 -12.23 9.81 16.52
CA PRO A 67 -12.66 9.08 17.70
C PRO A 67 -13.87 8.20 17.34
N GLY A 68 -13.80 6.91 17.66
CA GLY A 68 -14.88 5.96 17.39
C GLY A 68 -14.90 5.35 15.98
N ALA A 69 -14.05 5.78 15.05
CA ALA A 69 -13.99 5.18 13.71
C ALA A 69 -13.55 3.71 13.73
N PHE A 70 -12.75 3.32 14.72
CA PHE A 70 -12.28 1.97 14.92
C PHE A 70 -12.54 1.53 16.37
N PRO A 71 -13.36 0.49 16.62
CA PRO A 71 -13.65 -0.01 17.96
C PRO A 71 -12.40 -0.52 18.70
N TYR A 72 -11.40 -0.98 17.95
CA TYR A 72 -10.12 -1.45 18.48
C TYR A 72 -9.00 -1.21 17.49
N LEU A 73 -7.96 -0.48 17.91
CA LEU A 73 -6.70 -0.38 17.19
C LEU A 73 -5.58 -1.08 17.98
N PRO A 74 -4.92 -2.09 17.41
CA PRO A 74 -3.77 -2.71 18.06
C PRO A 74 -2.59 -1.74 18.12
N GLY A 75 -1.70 -1.94 19.09
CA GLY A 75 -0.40 -1.27 19.10
C GLY A 75 0.46 -1.65 17.88
N GLN A 76 1.50 -0.86 17.61
CA GLN A 76 2.34 -0.97 16.40
C GLN A 76 2.82 -2.40 16.11
N SER A 77 3.29 -3.14 17.12
CA SER A 77 3.78 -4.51 16.94
C SER A 77 2.69 -5.46 16.46
N GLY A 78 1.51 -5.41 17.08
CA GLY A 78 0.35 -6.21 16.72
C GLY A 78 -0.21 -5.84 15.34
N TYR A 79 -0.29 -4.54 15.05
CA TYR A 79 -0.67 -4.03 13.75
C TYR A 79 0.26 -4.53 12.65
N ASN A 80 1.58 -4.32 12.79
CA ASN A 80 2.58 -4.71 11.79
C ASN A 80 2.61 -6.23 11.56
N LYS A 81 2.47 -7.04 12.62
CA LYS A 81 2.37 -8.50 12.48
C LYS A 81 1.16 -8.88 11.63
N ARG A 82 0.00 -8.28 11.90
CA ARG A 82 -1.21 -8.56 11.13
C ARG A 82 -1.14 -8.08 9.69
N LEU A 83 -0.59 -6.90 9.46
CA LEU A 83 -0.44 -6.33 8.13
C LEU A 83 0.44 -7.24 7.25
N ARG A 84 1.55 -7.77 7.80
CA ARG A 84 2.41 -8.74 7.11
C ARG A 84 1.66 -10.01 6.71
N HIS A 85 0.84 -10.56 7.61
CA HIS A 85 0.01 -11.73 7.28
C HIS A 85 -1.10 -11.42 6.26
N ALA A 86 -1.59 -10.17 6.23
CA ALA A 86 -2.62 -9.72 5.31
C ALA A 86 -2.08 -9.30 3.94
N LEU A 87 -0.77 -9.37 3.68
CA LEU A 87 -0.15 -8.88 2.45
C LEU A 87 -0.82 -9.38 1.16
N PRO A 88 -1.15 -10.68 0.99
CA PRO A 88 -1.84 -11.15 -0.21
C PRO A 88 -3.25 -10.56 -0.38
N LEU A 89 -3.94 -10.30 0.73
CA LEU A 89 -5.26 -9.66 0.71
C LEU A 89 -5.14 -8.17 0.38
N LEU A 90 -4.13 -7.50 0.96
CA LEU A 90 -3.83 -6.10 0.69
C LEU A 90 -3.52 -5.87 -0.79
N GLN A 91 -2.67 -6.71 -1.39
CA GLN A 91 -2.36 -6.63 -2.83
C GLN A 91 -3.62 -6.76 -3.70
N ARG A 92 -4.48 -7.74 -3.41
CA ARG A 92 -5.74 -7.92 -4.15
C ARG A 92 -6.68 -6.72 -3.98
N THR A 93 -6.73 -6.15 -2.78
CA THR A 93 -7.56 -4.97 -2.48
C THR A 93 -7.05 -3.74 -3.23
N ILE A 94 -5.73 -3.53 -3.27
CA ILE A 94 -5.10 -2.44 -4.03
C ILE A 94 -5.45 -2.57 -5.52
N ILE A 95 -5.37 -3.78 -6.09
CA ILE A 95 -5.74 -4.00 -7.50
C ILE A 95 -7.23 -3.74 -7.71
N ALA A 96 -8.10 -4.17 -6.79
CA ALA A 96 -9.54 -3.93 -6.88
C ALA A 96 -9.86 -2.43 -6.87
N LEU A 97 -9.25 -1.66 -5.97
CA LEU A 97 -9.42 -0.21 -5.93
C LEU A 97 -8.83 0.48 -7.15
N ALA A 98 -7.67 0.03 -7.64
CA ALA A 98 -7.06 0.57 -8.85
C ALA A 98 -8.00 0.41 -10.05
N ARG A 99 -8.63 -0.76 -10.20
CA ARG A 99 -9.61 -1.04 -11.27
C ARG A 99 -10.84 -0.14 -11.25
N ASP A 100 -11.20 0.40 -10.10
CA ASP A 100 -12.32 1.35 -9.98
C ASP A 100 -11.92 2.79 -10.37
N SER A 101 -10.63 3.04 -10.62
CA SER A 101 -10.14 4.34 -11.06
C SER A 101 -10.03 4.39 -12.59
N ASP A 102 -10.31 5.56 -13.16
CA ASP A 102 -10.18 5.79 -14.61
C ASP A 102 -8.76 5.53 -15.12
N LEU A 103 -7.75 5.65 -14.24
CA LEU A 103 -6.34 5.38 -14.53
C LEU A 103 -6.06 3.91 -14.89
N TRP A 104 -6.92 2.97 -14.48
CA TRP A 104 -6.70 1.55 -14.80
C TRP A 104 -6.81 1.24 -16.29
N ALA A 105 -7.70 1.95 -16.99
CA ALA A 105 -7.90 1.81 -18.42
C ALA A 105 -6.98 2.72 -19.24
N ASP A 106 -6.13 3.52 -18.58
CA ASP A 106 -5.21 4.43 -19.25
C ASP A 106 -4.11 3.62 -19.99
N PRO A 107 -3.83 3.93 -21.27
CA PRO A 107 -2.70 3.31 -21.99
C PRO A 107 -1.34 3.68 -21.40
N ILE A 108 -1.25 4.71 -20.56
CA ILE A 108 -0.02 5.21 -19.97
C ILE A 108 0.09 4.72 -18.52
N TRP A 109 1.14 3.96 -18.24
CA TRP A 109 1.46 3.49 -16.90
C TRP A 109 2.63 4.27 -16.31
N VAL A 110 2.39 4.92 -15.18
CA VAL A 110 3.44 5.56 -14.38
C VAL A 110 4.08 4.51 -13.47
N VAL A 111 5.38 4.28 -13.64
CA VAL A 111 6.14 3.34 -12.82
C VAL A 111 7.14 4.12 -11.96
N ASP A 112 6.88 4.20 -10.65
CA ASP A 112 7.85 4.68 -9.67
C ASP A 112 8.75 3.51 -9.27
N SER A 113 9.87 3.34 -9.98
CA SER A 113 10.89 2.35 -9.63
C SER A 113 12.17 3.04 -9.18
N THR A 114 12.80 2.52 -8.13
CA THR A 114 14.18 2.88 -7.83
C THR A 114 15.06 2.16 -8.84
N PRO A 115 15.88 2.85 -9.65
CA PRO A 115 16.85 2.18 -10.50
C PRO A 115 17.78 1.35 -9.61
N VAL A 116 17.75 0.03 -9.81
CA VAL A 116 18.68 -0.91 -9.17
C VAL A 116 19.81 -1.15 -10.16
N GLU A 117 21.05 -0.95 -9.71
CA GLU A 117 22.22 -1.27 -10.52
C GLU A 117 22.27 -2.78 -10.79
N CYS A 118 22.03 -3.16 -12.04
CA CYS A 118 22.23 -4.52 -12.53
C CYS A 118 23.36 -4.51 -13.57
N GLY A 119 24.27 -5.50 -13.53
CA GLY A 119 25.20 -5.72 -14.65
C GLY A 119 26.51 -4.93 -14.64
N ARG A 120 27.18 -4.77 -13.49
CA ARG A 120 28.53 -4.17 -13.40
C ARG A 120 29.68 -4.99 -14.00
N SER A 121 29.41 -6.22 -14.45
CA SER A 121 30.45 -7.05 -15.04
C SER A 121 30.88 -6.49 -16.39
N ARG A 122 32.19 -6.56 -16.72
CA ARG A 122 32.69 -6.17 -18.06
C ARG A 122 31.91 -6.86 -19.20
N PRO A 123 31.59 -8.17 -19.12
CA PRO A 123 30.75 -8.81 -20.13
C PRO A 123 29.37 -8.18 -20.25
N THR A 124 28.69 -7.86 -19.16
CA THR A 124 27.35 -7.24 -19.20
C THR A 124 27.40 -5.82 -19.76
N ALA A 125 28.40 -5.03 -19.38
CA ALA A 125 28.60 -3.68 -19.89
C ALA A 125 28.96 -3.64 -21.39
N GLN A 126 29.63 -4.67 -21.91
CA GLN A 126 30.08 -4.70 -23.32
C GLN A 126 29.19 -5.54 -24.25
N ARG A 127 28.37 -6.46 -23.72
CA ARG A 127 27.63 -7.45 -24.52
C ARG A 127 26.14 -7.51 -24.24
N SER A 128 25.64 -6.76 -23.26
CA SER A 128 24.20 -6.70 -23.02
C SER A 128 23.52 -5.84 -24.07
N HIS A 129 22.37 -6.30 -24.58
CA HIS A 129 21.48 -5.48 -25.39
C HIS A 129 20.92 -4.26 -24.63
N LEU A 130 21.08 -4.23 -23.30
CA LEU A 130 20.72 -3.11 -22.43
C LEU A 130 21.89 -2.15 -22.15
N ALA A 131 23.10 -2.42 -22.66
CA ALA A 131 24.25 -1.53 -22.49
C ALA A 131 23.95 -0.15 -23.12
N GLY A 132 24.15 0.92 -22.36
CA GLY A 132 23.81 2.30 -22.77
C GLY A 132 22.35 2.72 -22.53
N TRP A 133 21.43 1.77 -22.28
CA TRP A 133 20.02 2.03 -21.99
C TRP A 133 19.67 1.82 -20.51
N ALA A 134 20.29 0.83 -19.87
CA ALA A 134 20.09 0.48 -18.46
C ALA A 134 21.24 0.99 -17.56
N GLY A 135 21.72 2.21 -17.81
CA GLY A 135 22.72 2.87 -16.97
C GLY A 135 22.09 3.53 -15.73
N TYR A 136 22.91 3.84 -14.72
CA TYR A 136 22.46 4.71 -13.64
C TYR A 136 22.31 6.12 -14.20
N GLY A 137 21.10 6.69 -14.10
CA GLY A 137 20.93 8.12 -14.31
C GLY A 137 21.57 8.92 -13.17
N TYR A 138 21.64 10.24 -13.30
CA TYR A 138 22.11 11.09 -12.22
C TYR A 138 21.16 11.02 -11.02
N CYS A 139 21.64 10.51 -9.88
CA CYS A 139 20.89 10.48 -8.62
C CYS A 139 21.66 11.25 -7.55
N ARG A 140 21.03 12.28 -6.97
CA ARG A 140 21.68 13.20 -6.01
C ARG A 140 22.20 12.51 -4.74
N SER A 141 21.63 11.37 -4.38
CA SER A 141 22.05 10.56 -3.22
C SER A 141 23.21 9.61 -3.53
N HIS A 142 23.62 9.46 -4.79
CA HIS A 142 24.71 8.60 -5.21
C HIS A 142 25.88 9.44 -5.73
N SER A 143 27.09 9.12 -5.26
CA SER A 143 28.31 9.85 -5.62
C SER A 143 28.94 9.39 -6.94
N ARG A 144 28.39 8.33 -7.56
CA ARG A 144 28.87 7.77 -8.83
C ARG A 144 27.71 7.77 -9.82
N TYR A 145 27.98 8.28 -11.02
CA TYR A 145 27.08 8.39 -12.16
C TYR A 145 27.79 7.83 -13.40
#